data_AF-A0A317F3R9-F1
#
_entry.id   AF-A0A317F3R9-F1
#
_cell.length_a   1.000
_cell.length_b   1.000
_cell.length_c   1.000
_cell.angle_alpha   90.00
_cell.angle_beta   90.00
_cell.angle_gamma   90.00
#
_symmetry.space_group_name_H-M   'P 1'
#
loop_
_entity.id
_entity.type
_entity.pdbx_description
1 polymer ?
#
loop_
_entity_poly.entity_id
_entity_poly.type
_entity_poly.pdbx_seq_one_letter_code
_entity_poly.pdbx_strand_id
1 'polypeptide(L)'
;MFVEFLIRIRLNKNNPAMLSPLMEDIRIFDFHRIFIGTEPIGFLLEIVFRTIIMYAYTIVLLRFLGKRSMGQLSTLELAIIICFGSAVGDPMMGAEVPILHGIVVITTVALLQTAMEWIINRNKKVENFMEGKADCLIDDGIIMFDALKKNNLSHADLFRSLRNKDVEHLGQVNKAFFETSGLVSVLFHPPKKLKPGLGILPDEFINDSAYLNAGEKTTLNADYSCTNCGFTKHIKPQEIIAACAVCKQKLFIKSDCNFE
;
A
#
# COMPACT_ATOMS: atom_id res chain seq x y z
N MET A 1 -0.17 -24.27 29.57
CA MET A 1 0.34 -23.06 30.25
C MET A 1 -0.50 -22.69 31.48
N PHE A 2 -1.83 -22.55 31.38
CA PHE A 2 -2.70 -22.18 32.52
C PHE A 2 -2.86 -23.27 33.60
N VAL A 3 -2.81 -24.55 33.20
CA VAL A 3 -2.94 -25.70 34.14
C VAL A 3 -1.67 -25.90 34.98
N GLU A 4 -0.49 -25.78 34.37
CA GLU A 4 0.82 -25.73 35.05
C GLU A 4 0.89 -24.59 36.08
N PHE A 5 0.33 -23.42 35.73
CA PHE A 5 0.27 -22.26 36.61
C PHE A 5 -0.60 -22.51 37.86
N LEU A 6 -1.75 -23.16 37.70
CA LEU A 6 -2.64 -23.49 38.83
C LEU A 6 -2.08 -24.61 39.72
N ILE A 7 -1.33 -25.57 39.15
CA ILE A 7 -0.66 -26.63 39.92
C ILE A 7 0.46 -26.04 40.80
N ARG A 8 1.22 -25.05 40.29
CA ARG A 8 2.25 -24.34 41.08
C ARG A 8 1.67 -23.53 42.25
N ILE A 9 0.50 -22.90 42.07
CA ILE A 9 -0.17 -22.16 43.16
C ILE A 9 -0.64 -23.11 44.26
N ARG A 10 -1.12 -24.31 43.92
CA ARG A 10 -1.66 -25.27 44.90
C ARG A 10 -0.57 -25.90 45.79
N LEU A 11 0.64 -26.10 45.26
CA LEU A 11 1.78 -26.64 46.03
C LEU A 11 2.45 -25.58 46.94
N ASN A 12 2.17 -24.30 46.72
CA ASN A 12 2.85 -23.17 47.36
C ASN A 12 2.02 -22.51 48.47
N LYS A 13 1.46 -23.30 49.39
CA LYS A 13 0.76 -22.78 50.60
C LYS A 13 1.43 -23.18 51.92
N ASN A 14 2.44 -24.05 51.87
CA ASN A 14 3.07 -24.65 53.06
C ASN A 14 4.51 -24.17 53.32
N ASN A 15 5.00 -23.14 52.61
CA ASN A 15 6.37 -22.64 52.81
C ASN A 15 6.40 -21.09 52.88
N PRO A 16 6.30 -20.49 54.09
CA PRO A 16 6.21 -19.04 54.25
C PRO A 16 7.53 -18.28 53.98
N ALA A 17 8.64 -18.98 53.72
CA ALA A 17 9.95 -18.37 53.45
C ALA A 17 10.13 -17.85 52.00
N MET A 18 9.15 -18.07 51.10
CA MET A 18 9.25 -17.74 49.67
C MET A 18 8.27 -16.63 49.22
N LEU A 19 7.64 -15.92 50.16
CA LEU A 19 6.73 -14.79 49.89
C LEU A 19 7.41 -13.40 50.04
N SER A 20 8.69 -13.36 50.44
CA SER A 20 9.44 -12.12 50.60
C SER A 20 9.79 -11.35 49.31
N PRO A 21 9.88 -11.92 48.09
CA PRO A 21 10.27 -11.12 46.93
C PRO A 21 9.09 -10.38 46.27
N LEU A 22 7.86 -10.49 46.80
CA LEU A 22 6.67 -9.87 46.21
C LEU A 22 6.29 -8.49 46.78
N MET A 23 7.10 -7.94 47.68
CA MET A 23 6.94 -6.57 48.18
C MET A 23 8.21 -5.77 47.92
N GLU A 24 8.53 -5.59 46.64
CA GLU A 24 9.44 -4.54 46.23
C GLU A 24 8.63 -3.24 46.16
N ASP A 25 8.95 -2.26 47.02
CA ASP A 25 8.31 -0.94 47.07
C ASP A 25 8.38 -0.29 45.66
N ILE A 26 7.29 -0.37 44.89
CA ILE A 26 7.17 0.36 43.62
C ILE A 26 6.92 1.83 43.97
N ARG A 27 8.00 2.57 44.27
CA ARG A 27 7.96 4.02 44.38
C ARG A 27 7.75 4.63 43.00
N ILE A 28 6.56 5.17 42.77
CA ILE A 28 6.09 5.71 41.48
C ILE A 28 7.00 6.82 40.94
N PHE A 29 7.68 7.57 41.82
CA PHE A 29 8.57 8.70 41.47
C PHE A 29 10.04 8.45 41.87
N ASP A 30 10.53 7.22 41.75
CA ASP A 30 11.97 6.96 41.90
C ASP A 30 12.72 7.40 40.62
N PHE A 31 13.06 8.68 40.56
CA PHE A 31 13.81 9.27 39.44
C PHE A 31 15.15 8.57 39.20
N HIS A 32 15.81 8.03 40.23
CA HIS A 32 17.07 7.32 40.04
C HIS A 32 16.84 6.02 39.26
N ARG A 33 15.86 5.22 39.68
CA ARG A 33 15.45 4.00 38.96
C ARG A 33 14.97 4.30 37.53
N ILE A 34 14.25 5.41 37.33
CA ILE A 34 13.70 5.78 36.02
C ILE A 34 14.79 6.24 35.05
N PHE A 35 15.76 7.05 35.51
CA PHE A 35 16.77 7.65 34.62
C PHE A 35 18.09 6.88 34.54
N ILE A 36 18.57 6.35 35.66
CA ILE A 36 19.88 5.68 35.75
C ILE A 36 19.70 4.16 35.80
N GLY A 37 18.53 3.68 36.22
CA GLY A 37 18.28 2.26 36.44
C GLY A 37 18.90 1.78 37.75
N THR A 38 18.83 0.48 37.98
CA THR A 38 19.46 -0.20 39.12
C THR A 38 20.85 -0.75 38.79
N GLU A 39 21.25 -0.66 37.52
CA GLU A 39 22.50 -1.22 37.01
C GLU A 39 23.70 -0.29 37.27
N PRO A 40 24.91 -0.86 37.44
CA PRO A 40 26.11 -0.06 37.66
C PRO A 40 26.44 0.82 36.45
N ILE A 41 26.96 2.02 36.68
CA ILE A 41 27.32 3.00 35.62
C ILE A 41 28.27 2.39 34.57
N GLY A 42 29.12 1.42 34.95
CA GLY A 42 29.98 0.69 34.02
C GLY A 42 29.22 -0.06 32.92
N PHE A 43 27.98 -0.45 33.18
CA PHE A 43 27.10 -1.07 32.20
C PHE A 43 26.73 -0.11 31.06
N LEU A 44 26.66 1.20 31.31
CA LEU A 44 26.42 2.19 30.25
C LEU A 44 27.56 2.21 29.22
N LEU A 45 28.81 2.03 29.66
CA LEU A 45 29.95 1.92 28.74
C LEU A 45 29.88 0.61 27.92
N GLU A 46 29.42 -0.48 28.53
CA GLU A 46 29.17 -1.73 27.84
C GLU A 46 28.08 -1.58 26.77
N ILE A 47 26.98 -0.89 27.08
CA ILE A 47 25.91 -0.57 26.11
C ILE A 47 26.48 0.22 24.94
N VAL A 48 27.29 1.26 25.19
CA VAL A 48 27.92 2.05 24.11
C VAL A 48 28.78 1.17 23.22
N PHE A 49 29.60 0.31 23.82
CA PHE A 49 30.47 -0.62 23.08
C PHE A 49 29.66 -1.63 22.24
N ARG A 50 28.68 -2.29 22.85
CA ARG A 50 27.75 -3.22 22.18
C ARG A 50 27.02 -2.52 21.02
N THR A 51 26.56 -1.30 21.25
CA THR A 51 25.87 -0.47 20.25
C THR A 51 26.76 -0.18 19.05
N ILE A 52 28.01 0.23 19.26
CA ILE A 52 28.96 0.51 18.17
C ILE A 52 29.20 -0.75 17.32
N ILE A 53 29.41 -1.90 17.95
CA ILE A 53 29.63 -3.17 17.24
C ILE A 53 28.39 -3.56 16.43
N MET A 54 27.21 -3.56 17.06
CA MET A 54 25.97 -3.96 16.40
C MET A 54 25.59 -3.01 15.27
N TYR A 55 25.79 -1.71 15.46
CA TYR A 55 25.57 -0.70 14.42
C TYR A 55 26.50 -0.92 13.22
N ALA A 56 27.81 -1.06 13.46
CA ALA A 56 28.78 -1.30 12.39
C ALA A 56 28.46 -2.60 11.62
N TYR A 57 28.12 -3.67 12.35
CA TYR A 57 27.72 -4.94 11.77
C TYR A 57 26.45 -4.81 10.91
N THR A 58 25.42 -4.13 11.42
CA THR A 58 24.15 -3.93 10.71
C THR A 58 24.35 -3.11 9.43
N ILE A 59 25.19 -2.07 9.45
CA ILE A 59 25.53 -1.29 8.25
C ILE A 59 26.22 -2.17 7.19
N VAL A 60 27.17 -3.01 7.60
CA VAL A 60 27.84 -3.95 6.69
C VAL A 60 26.83 -4.93 6.09
N LEU A 61 25.96 -5.50 6.92
CA LEU A 61 24.94 -6.44 6.47
C LEU A 61 23.95 -5.79 5.50
N LEU A 62 23.41 -4.61 5.83
CA LEU A 62 22.50 -3.86 4.94
C LEU A 62 23.17 -3.52 3.60
N ARG A 63 24.49 -3.28 3.59
CA ARG A 63 25.24 -3.07 2.34
C ARG A 63 25.35 -4.34 1.50
N PHE A 64 25.41 -5.52 2.13
CA PHE A 64 25.35 -6.82 1.44
C PHE A 64 23.95 -7.14 0.90
N LEU A 65 22.88 -6.68 1.55
CA LEU A 65 21.51 -6.84 1.04
C LEU A 65 21.26 -6.06 -0.27
N GLY A 66 22.20 -5.21 -0.70
CA GLY A 66 22.21 -4.59 -2.03
C GLY A 66 21.47 -3.25 -2.11
N LYS A 67 21.62 -2.57 -3.26
CA LYS A 67 20.91 -1.33 -3.57
C LYS A 67 19.58 -1.67 -4.23
N ARG A 68 18.48 -1.63 -3.47
CA ARG A 68 17.16 -1.63 -4.10
C ARG A 68 16.96 -0.29 -4.81
N SER A 69 16.62 -0.38 -6.10
CA SER A 69 16.33 0.79 -6.94
C SER A 69 15.21 1.59 -6.31
N MET A 70 15.25 2.92 -6.43
CA MET A 70 14.28 3.88 -5.88
C MET A 70 12.87 3.64 -6.45
N GLY A 71 12.18 2.64 -5.90
CA GLY A 71 10.77 2.34 -6.08
C GLY A 71 10.26 1.93 -4.70
N GLN A 72 9.08 2.41 -4.32
CA GLN A 72 8.51 2.30 -2.97
C GLN A 72 8.79 0.94 -2.30
N LEU A 73 9.14 0.97 -1.01
CA LEU A 73 9.28 -0.23 -0.19
C LEU A 73 8.00 -1.06 -0.27
N SER A 74 8.12 -2.36 -0.54
CA SER A 74 6.99 -3.27 -0.43
C SER A 74 6.50 -3.31 1.02
N THR A 75 5.19 -3.53 1.23
CA THR A 75 4.61 -3.71 2.58
C THR A 75 5.34 -4.79 3.38
N LEU A 76 5.81 -5.84 2.70
CA LEU A 76 6.60 -6.91 3.31
C LEU A 76 7.98 -6.43 3.78
N GLU A 77 8.65 -5.60 2.98
CA GLU A 77 9.95 -5.04 3.34
C GLU A 77 9.83 -4.12 4.55
N LEU A 78 8.78 -3.30 4.60
CA LEU A 78 8.51 -2.43 5.74
C LEU A 78 8.30 -3.24 7.02
N ALA A 79 7.50 -4.30 6.98
CA ALA A 79 7.29 -5.19 8.12
C ALA A 79 8.61 -5.80 8.61
N ILE A 80 9.48 -6.21 7.70
CA ILE A 80 10.76 -6.82 8.03
C ILE A 80 11.73 -5.82 8.63
N ILE A 81 11.80 -4.58 8.11
CA ILE A 81 12.61 -3.51 8.70
C ILE A 81 12.21 -3.26 10.16
N ILE A 82 10.91 -3.25 10.45
CA ILE A 82 10.39 -3.09 11.82
C ILE A 82 10.83 -4.27 12.70
N CYS A 83 10.68 -5.51 12.22
CA CYS A 83 11.15 -6.69 12.94
C CYS A 83 12.67 -6.67 13.18
N PHE A 84 13.45 -6.22 12.20
CA PHE A 84 14.90 -6.08 12.29
C PHE A 84 15.30 -5.11 13.39
N GLY A 85 14.62 -3.96 13.47
CA GLY A 85 14.86 -2.96 14.51
C GLY A 85 14.71 -3.53 15.92
N SER A 86 13.69 -4.35 16.13
CA SER A 86 13.49 -5.04 17.42
C SER A 86 14.62 -6.03 17.70
N ALA A 87 14.98 -6.88 16.75
CA ALA A 87 15.99 -7.92 16.94
C ALA A 87 17.41 -7.37 17.16
N VAL A 88 17.73 -6.21 16.56
CA VAL A 88 19.02 -5.53 16.75
C VAL A 88 19.11 -4.89 18.13
N GLY A 89 18.00 -4.39 18.69
CA GLY A 89 17.98 -3.69 19.97
C GLY A 89 18.26 -4.59 21.18
N ASP A 90 17.75 -5.82 21.17
CA ASP A 90 17.91 -6.78 22.28
C ASP A 90 19.37 -6.98 22.76
N PRO A 91 20.35 -7.33 21.89
CA PRO A 91 21.76 -7.48 22.29
C PRO A 91 22.47 -6.16 22.64
N MET A 92 21.91 -5.01 22.24
CA MET A 92 22.47 -3.68 22.55
C MET A 92 22.14 -3.26 23.98
N MET A 93 20.94 -3.58 24.47
CA MET A 93 20.47 -3.18 25.80
C MET A 93 20.54 -4.30 26.84
N GLY A 94 20.43 -5.57 26.44
CA GLY A 94 20.38 -6.71 27.36
C GLY A 94 21.78 -7.19 27.74
N ALA A 95 22.15 -7.05 29.02
CA ALA A 95 23.40 -7.62 29.56
C ALA A 95 23.47 -9.14 29.33
N GLU A 96 22.33 -9.81 29.56
CA GLU A 96 22.16 -11.26 29.47
C GLU A 96 22.10 -11.80 28.04
N VAL A 97 21.97 -10.92 27.03
CA VAL A 97 21.88 -11.32 25.63
C VAL A 97 23.25 -11.15 24.98
N PRO A 98 23.98 -12.22 24.64
CA PRO A 98 25.29 -12.07 24.02
C PRO A 98 25.17 -11.51 22.60
N ILE A 99 26.08 -10.61 22.21
CA ILE A 99 26.15 -9.99 20.87
C ILE A 99 26.08 -11.04 19.75
N LEU A 100 26.73 -12.19 19.94
CA LEU A 100 26.75 -13.27 18.97
C LEU A 100 25.34 -13.81 18.64
N HIS A 101 24.43 -13.86 19.62
CA HIS A 101 23.05 -14.28 19.39
C HIS A 101 22.35 -13.29 18.46
N GLY A 102 22.53 -11.98 18.72
CA GLY A 102 22.06 -10.91 17.85
C GLY A 102 22.58 -11.05 16.43
N ILE A 103 23.90 -11.21 16.26
CA ILE A 103 24.54 -11.39 14.95
C ILE A 103 23.93 -12.59 14.21
N VAL A 104 23.79 -13.75 14.86
CA VAL A 104 23.22 -14.96 14.24
C VAL A 104 21.76 -14.72 13.81
N VAL A 105 20.94 -14.13 14.68
CA VAL A 105 19.52 -13.83 14.38
C VAL A 105 19.42 -12.89 13.18
N ILE A 106 20.11 -11.76 13.22
CA ILE A 106 20.07 -10.74 12.17
C ILE A 106 20.59 -11.31 10.84
N THR A 107 21.70 -12.07 10.86
CA THR A 107 22.21 -12.76 9.66
C THR A 107 21.17 -13.72 9.08
N THR A 108 20.54 -14.52 9.94
CA THR A 108 19.57 -15.53 9.52
C THR A 108 18.35 -14.87 8.89
N VAL A 109 17.82 -13.82 9.51
CA VAL A 109 16.68 -13.06 8.96
C VAL A 109 17.06 -12.40 7.64
N ALA A 110 18.26 -11.82 7.53
CA ALA A 110 18.79 -11.29 6.27
C ALA A 110 18.86 -12.35 5.16
N LEU A 111 19.41 -13.53 5.45
CA LEU A 111 19.50 -14.63 4.49
C LEU A 111 18.12 -15.15 4.07
N LEU A 112 17.19 -15.27 5.02
CA LEU A 112 15.81 -15.65 4.73
C LEU A 112 15.13 -14.61 3.84
N GLN A 113 15.37 -13.33 4.09
CA GLN A 113 14.83 -12.25 3.28
C GLN A 113 15.37 -12.33 1.84
N THR A 114 16.69 -12.44 1.66
CA THR A 114 17.29 -12.60 0.33
C THR A 114 16.80 -13.87 -0.38
N ALA A 115 16.64 -14.97 0.35
CA ALA A 115 16.08 -16.21 -0.21
C ALA A 115 14.62 -16.02 -0.65
N MET A 116 13.81 -15.32 0.15
CA MET A 116 12.42 -15.04 -0.19
C MET A 116 12.30 -14.18 -1.44
N GLU A 117 13.10 -13.12 -1.54
CA GLU A 117 13.17 -12.26 -2.72
C GLU A 117 13.57 -13.04 -3.97
N TRP A 118 14.55 -13.95 -3.85
CA TRP A 118 14.95 -14.81 -4.95
C TRP A 118 13.82 -15.75 -5.40
N ILE A 119 13.05 -16.30 -4.46
CA ILE A 119 11.89 -17.16 -4.76
C ILE A 119 10.78 -16.35 -5.46
N ILE A 120 10.48 -15.16 -4.95
CA ILE A 120 9.48 -14.24 -5.52
C ILE A 120 9.86 -13.92 -6.98
N ASN A 121 11.10 -13.50 -7.22
CA ASN A 121 11.59 -13.13 -8.56
C ASN A 121 11.61 -14.28 -9.57
N ARG A 122 11.69 -15.54 -9.10
CA ARG A 122 11.74 -16.71 -9.97
C ARG A 122 10.36 -17.27 -10.32
N ASN A 123 9.34 -16.99 -9.51
CA ASN A 123 8.01 -17.58 -9.68
C ASN A 123 6.92 -16.51 -9.74
N LYS A 124 6.44 -16.24 -10.96
CA LYS A 124 5.35 -15.28 -11.22
C LYS A 124 4.09 -15.53 -10.37
N LYS A 125 3.81 -16.79 -9.99
CA LYS A 125 2.67 -17.09 -9.10
C LYS A 125 2.92 -16.61 -7.67
N VAL A 126 4.14 -16.74 -7.17
CA VAL A 126 4.54 -16.27 -5.83
C VAL A 126 4.59 -14.75 -5.83
N GLU A 127 5.18 -14.13 -6.85
CA GLU A 127 5.13 -12.68 -7.07
C GLU A 127 3.70 -12.16 -7.05
N ASN A 128 2.81 -12.72 -7.88
CA ASN A 128 1.42 -12.29 -7.92
C ASN A 128 0.65 -12.55 -6.60
N PHE A 129 1.06 -13.53 -5.80
CA PHE A 129 0.43 -13.82 -4.51
C PHE A 129 0.93 -12.88 -3.40
N MET A 130 2.22 -12.54 -3.41
CA MET A 130 2.86 -11.74 -2.36
C MET A 130 2.84 -10.25 -2.64
N GLU A 131 3.15 -9.85 -3.87
CA GLU A 131 3.21 -8.45 -4.29
C GLU A 131 1.90 -8.01 -4.94
N GLY A 132 1.12 -8.95 -5.48
CA GLY A 132 -0.11 -8.68 -6.22
C GLY A 132 0.14 -8.50 -7.71
N LYS A 133 -0.89 -8.09 -8.45
CA LYS A 133 -0.77 -7.71 -9.87
C LYS A 133 -1.52 -6.43 -10.13
N ALA A 134 -1.00 -5.62 -11.04
CA ALA A 134 -1.73 -4.48 -11.54
C ALA A 134 -2.95 -4.94 -12.36
N ASP A 135 -4.09 -4.29 -12.18
CA ASP A 135 -5.30 -4.54 -12.97
C ASP A 135 -5.58 -3.33 -13.88
N CYS A 136 -5.90 -3.61 -15.15
CA CYS A 136 -6.24 -2.57 -16.12
C CYS A 136 -7.63 -2.00 -15.81
N LEU A 137 -7.70 -0.73 -15.38
CA LEU A 137 -8.94 -0.02 -15.09
C LEU A 137 -9.53 0.65 -16.32
N ILE A 138 -8.70 1.17 -17.21
CA ILE A 138 -9.12 1.84 -18.46
C ILE A 138 -8.31 1.28 -19.61
N ASP A 139 -8.98 0.95 -20.71
CA ASP A 139 -8.36 0.60 -21.99
C ASP A 139 -8.94 1.46 -23.11
N ASP A 140 -8.10 2.26 -23.76
CA ASP A 140 -8.42 3.19 -24.85
C ASP A 140 -9.63 4.09 -24.53
N GLY A 141 -9.63 4.71 -23.35
CA GLY A 141 -10.71 5.57 -22.85
C GLY A 141 -11.96 4.84 -22.34
N ILE A 142 -11.99 3.50 -22.39
CA ILE A 142 -13.12 2.69 -21.93
C ILE A 142 -12.84 2.09 -20.55
N ILE A 143 -13.77 2.29 -19.61
CA ILE A 143 -13.67 1.79 -18.24
C ILE A 143 -13.96 0.28 -18.19
N MET A 144 -13.09 -0.45 -17.51
CA MET A 144 -13.19 -1.89 -17.26
C MET A 144 -13.89 -2.18 -15.94
N PHE A 145 -15.22 -2.36 -15.99
CA PHE A 145 -16.05 -2.56 -14.79
C PHE A 145 -15.65 -3.77 -13.96
N ASP A 146 -15.24 -4.86 -14.59
CA ASP A 146 -14.83 -6.07 -13.87
C ASP A 146 -13.58 -5.81 -13.03
N ALA A 147 -12.67 -4.96 -13.54
CA ALA A 147 -11.47 -4.54 -12.80
C ALA A 147 -11.83 -3.60 -11.64
N LEU A 148 -12.76 -2.66 -11.83
CA LEU A 148 -13.25 -1.80 -10.74
C LEU A 148 -13.91 -2.61 -9.62
N LYS A 149 -14.80 -3.54 -9.96
CA LYS A 149 -15.46 -4.43 -8.99
C LYS A 149 -14.46 -5.30 -8.24
N LYS A 150 -13.50 -5.88 -8.97
CA LYS A 150 -12.43 -6.72 -8.38
C LYS A 150 -11.60 -5.97 -7.34
N ASN A 151 -11.38 -4.67 -7.56
CA ASN A 151 -10.59 -3.81 -6.68
C ASN A 151 -11.43 -2.95 -5.72
N ASN A 152 -12.74 -3.18 -5.66
CA ASN A 152 -13.68 -2.40 -4.84
C ASN A 152 -13.54 -0.87 -5.04
N LEU A 153 -13.31 -0.45 -6.28
CA LEU A 153 -13.16 0.97 -6.66
C LEU A 153 -14.47 1.50 -7.23
N SER A 154 -14.88 2.68 -6.76
CA SER A 154 -15.98 3.41 -7.37
C SER A 154 -15.53 4.24 -8.58
N HIS A 155 -16.48 4.67 -9.42
CA HIS A 155 -16.21 5.62 -10.50
C HIS A 155 -15.63 6.94 -9.96
N ALA A 156 -16.13 7.40 -8.81
CA ALA A 156 -15.65 8.61 -8.17
C ALA A 156 -14.18 8.50 -7.74
N ASP A 157 -13.75 7.33 -7.25
CA ASP A 157 -12.36 7.07 -6.87
C ASP A 157 -11.43 7.03 -8.08
N LEU A 158 -11.89 6.38 -9.16
CA LEU A 158 -11.16 6.35 -10.43
C LEU A 158 -10.99 7.78 -10.98
N PHE A 159 -12.08 8.54 -11.11
CA PHE A 159 -12.04 9.91 -11.63
C PHE A 159 -11.24 10.85 -10.74
N ARG A 160 -11.31 10.69 -9.41
CA ARG A 160 -10.43 11.42 -8.48
C ARG A 160 -8.97 11.12 -8.73
N SER A 161 -8.62 9.85 -8.93
CA SER A 161 -7.24 9.43 -9.20
C SER A 161 -6.73 9.98 -10.53
N LEU A 162 -7.59 10.02 -11.56
CA LEU A 162 -7.27 10.61 -12.86
C LEU A 162 -7.10 12.14 -12.77
N ARG A 163 -7.97 12.84 -12.02
CA ARG A 163 -7.83 14.30 -11.79
C ARG A 163 -6.52 14.64 -11.08
N ASN A 164 -6.08 13.82 -10.12
CA ASN A 164 -4.77 13.97 -9.48
C ASN A 164 -3.58 13.75 -10.43
N LYS A 165 -3.83 13.31 -11.67
CA LYS A 165 -2.86 13.14 -12.76
C LYS A 165 -3.09 14.13 -13.90
N ASP A 166 -3.85 15.20 -13.66
CA ASP A 166 -4.17 16.24 -14.65
C ASP A 166 -4.90 15.69 -15.90
N VAL A 167 -5.66 14.60 -15.73
CA VAL A 167 -6.57 14.11 -16.77
C VAL A 167 -7.87 14.91 -16.70
N GLU A 168 -8.37 15.35 -17.84
CA GLU A 168 -9.64 16.09 -17.94
C GLU A 168 -10.78 15.23 -18.50
N HIS A 169 -10.45 14.32 -19.41
CA HIS A 169 -11.41 13.42 -20.03
C HIS A 169 -10.77 12.08 -20.40
N LEU A 170 -11.58 11.02 -20.47
CA LEU A 170 -11.08 9.66 -20.71
C LEU A 170 -10.43 9.45 -22.08
N GLY A 171 -10.73 10.31 -23.05
CA GLY A 171 -10.12 10.27 -24.39
C GLY A 171 -8.62 10.61 -24.40
N GLN A 172 -8.09 11.15 -23.30
CA GLN A 172 -6.65 11.35 -23.08
C GLN A 172 -5.96 10.06 -22.61
N VAL A 173 -6.70 9.11 -22.04
CA VAL A 173 -6.17 7.93 -21.36
C VAL A 173 -6.10 6.75 -22.33
N ASN A 174 -4.88 6.33 -22.65
CA ASN A 174 -4.64 5.10 -23.41
C ASN A 174 -4.84 3.87 -22.52
N LYS A 175 -4.15 3.84 -21.37
CA LYS A 175 -4.34 2.80 -20.36
C LYS A 175 -4.23 3.39 -18.97
N ALA A 176 -5.00 2.85 -18.04
CA ALA A 176 -4.80 3.11 -16.62
C ALA A 176 -4.76 1.79 -15.85
N PHE A 177 -3.81 1.68 -14.92
CA PHE A 177 -3.66 0.48 -14.10
C PHE A 177 -3.83 0.82 -12.63
N PHE A 178 -4.51 -0.06 -11.89
CA PHE A 178 -4.51 -0.04 -10.44
C PHE A 178 -3.30 -0.83 -9.94
N GLU A 179 -2.34 -0.13 -9.36
CA GLU A 179 -1.12 -0.73 -8.82
C GLU A 179 -1.35 -1.31 -7.43
N THR A 180 -0.47 -2.22 -7.02
CA THR A 180 -0.54 -2.89 -5.71
C THR A 180 -0.26 -1.93 -4.55
N SER A 181 0.32 -0.77 -4.84
CA SER A 181 0.44 0.36 -3.91
C SER A 181 -0.89 1.07 -3.63
N GLY A 182 -1.97 0.71 -4.33
CA GLY A 182 -3.27 1.38 -4.26
C GLY A 182 -3.35 2.68 -5.09
N LEU A 183 -2.31 2.98 -5.86
CA LEU A 183 -2.25 4.15 -6.74
C LEU A 183 -2.65 3.77 -8.16
N VAL A 184 -3.21 4.74 -8.90
CA VAL A 184 -3.47 4.58 -10.33
C VAL A 184 -2.30 5.13 -11.13
N SER A 185 -1.73 4.29 -11.99
CA SER A 185 -0.79 4.71 -13.03
C SER A 185 -1.55 4.95 -14.34
N VAL A 186 -1.14 5.98 -15.10
CA VAL A 186 -1.87 6.42 -16.31
C VAL A 186 -0.88 6.56 -17.46
N LEU A 187 -1.21 5.96 -18.59
CA LEU A 187 -0.54 6.14 -19.87
C LEU A 187 -1.44 6.97 -20.77
N PHE A 188 -0.92 8.11 -21.22
CA PHE A 188 -1.65 9.04 -22.07
C PHE A 188 -1.52 8.71 -23.55
N HIS A 189 -2.53 9.09 -24.32
CA HIS A 189 -2.36 9.20 -25.76
C HIS A 189 -1.37 10.33 -26.09
N PRO A 190 -0.53 10.18 -27.12
CA PRO A 190 0.28 11.30 -27.60
C PRO A 190 -0.64 12.42 -28.11
N PRO A 191 -0.22 13.70 -28.05
CA PRO A 191 -1.08 14.84 -28.40
C PRO A 191 -1.76 14.73 -29.77
N LYS A 192 -1.08 14.14 -30.77
CA LYS A 192 -1.60 13.94 -32.13
C LYS A 192 -2.70 12.86 -32.24
N LYS A 193 -2.92 12.07 -31.20
CA LYS A 193 -3.90 10.97 -31.14
C LYS A 193 -4.92 11.15 -30.02
N LEU A 194 -5.06 12.37 -29.49
CA LEU A 194 -6.11 12.69 -28.55
C LEU A 194 -7.47 12.42 -29.20
N LYS A 195 -8.36 11.82 -28.43
CA LYS A 195 -9.73 11.52 -28.84
C LYS A 195 -10.69 12.29 -27.95
N PRO A 196 -11.89 12.62 -28.45
CA PRO A 196 -12.99 13.01 -27.57
C PRO A 196 -13.22 11.92 -26.52
N GLY A 197 -13.60 12.31 -25.31
CA GLY A 197 -13.98 11.35 -24.29
C GLY A 197 -14.91 11.90 -23.24
N LEU A 198 -15.30 11.03 -22.31
CA LEU A 198 -16.11 11.39 -21.16
C LEU A 198 -15.31 12.32 -20.24
N GLY A 199 -15.84 13.52 -19.99
CA GLY A 199 -15.32 14.43 -18.98
C GLY A 199 -15.39 13.80 -17.58
N ILE A 200 -14.35 13.98 -16.77
CA ILE A 200 -14.24 13.35 -15.45
C ILE A 200 -14.60 14.28 -14.28
N LEU A 201 -15.20 15.43 -14.58
CA LEU A 201 -15.65 16.36 -13.55
C LEU A 201 -16.81 15.75 -12.75
N PRO A 202 -16.94 16.06 -11.45
CA PRO A 202 -18.09 15.61 -10.68
C PRO A 202 -19.39 16.19 -11.26
N ASP A 203 -20.47 15.40 -11.20
CA ASP A 203 -21.78 15.76 -11.77
C ASP A 203 -22.32 17.12 -11.27
N GLU A 204 -21.95 17.52 -10.05
CA GLU A 204 -22.28 18.81 -9.44
C GLU A 204 -21.78 20.03 -10.23
N PHE A 205 -20.77 19.85 -11.08
CA PHE A 205 -20.18 20.91 -11.92
C PHE A 205 -20.61 20.80 -13.39
N ILE A 206 -21.49 19.86 -13.72
CA ILE A 206 -21.98 19.61 -15.08
C ILE A 206 -23.40 20.17 -15.18
N ASN A 207 -23.71 20.83 -16.30
CA ASN A 207 -25.06 21.31 -16.56
C ASN A 207 -25.94 20.14 -17.04
N ASP A 208 -27.08 19.92 -16.39
CA ASP A 208 -28.02 18.83 -16.71
C ASP A 208 -28.50 18.82 -18.17
N SER A 209 -28.50 19.98 -18.83
CA SER A 209 -28.85 20.10 -20.24
C SER A 209 -27.84 19.46 -21.21
N ALA A 210 -26.68 19.00 -20.72
CA ALA A 210 -25.65 18.33 -21.51
C ALA A 210 -25.92 16.81 -21.70
N TYR A 211 -26.81 16.23 -20.89
CA TYR A 211 -27.16 14.82 -20.97
C TYR A 211 -28.17 14.52 -22.07
N LEU A 212 -28.07 13.32 -22.61
CA LEU A 212 -28.92 12.82 -23.69
C LEU A 212 -29.28 11.35 -23.42
N ASN A 213 -30.56 11.03 -23.53
CA ASN A 213 -31.06 9.67 -23.35
C ASN A 213 -31.12 8.92 -24.68
N ALA A 214 -30.86 7.61 -24.61
CA ALA A 214 -31.09 6.72 -25.74
C ALA A 214 -32.56 6.78 -26.20
N GLY A 215 -32.77 7.00 -27.50
CA GLY A 215 -34.07 7.24 -28.11
C GLY A 215 -34.34 8.71 -28.46
N GLU A 216 -33.58 9.65 -27.93
CA GLU A 216 -33.67 11.07 -28.27
C GLU A 216 -32.90 11.39 -29.56
N LYS A 217 -33.35 12.42 -30.27
CA LYS A 217 -32.69 12.92 -31.49
C LYS A 217 -31.71 14.03 -31.13
N THR A 218 -30.51 13.95 -31.68
CA THR A 218 -29.54 15.03 -31.57
C THR A 218 -29.87 16.19 -32.50
N THR A 219 -29.71 17.40 -32.01
CA THR A 219 -29.73 18.62 -32.84
C THR A 219 -28.32 18.99 -33.33
N LEU A 220 -27.29 18.50 -32.65
CA LEU A 220 -25.89 18.86 -32.87
C LEU A 220 -25.12 17.71 -33.53
N ASN A 221 -24.16 18.07 -34.38
CA ASN A 221 -23.17 17.14 -34.92
C ASN A 221 -21.96 17.11 -33.99
N ALA A 222 -21.90 16.12 -33.09
CA ALA A 222 -20.88 16.04 -32.04
C ALA A 222 -20.62 14.59 -31.60
N ASP A 223 -19.51 14.40 -30.90
CA ASP A 223 -19.20 13.16 -30.21
C ASP A 223 -19.92 13.08 -28.87
N TYR A 224 -20.55 11.95 -28.56
CA TYR A 224 -21.16 11.70 -27.26
C TYR A 224 -20.52 10.48 -26.60
N SER A 225 -20.30 10.60 -25.30
CA SER A 225 -19.69 9.58 -24.46
C SER A 225 -20.70 8.99 -23.50
N CYS A 226 -20.65 7.68 -23.32
CA CYS A 226 -21.45 7.00 -22.33
C CYS A 226 -20.99 7.38 -20.92
N THR A 227 -21.91 7.83 -20.06
CA THR A 227 -21.57 8.28 -18.69
C THR A 227 -21.04 7.17 -17.79
N ASN A 228 -21.32 5.91 -18.11
CA ASN A 228 -20.91 4.78 -17.31
C ASN A 228 -19.55 4.21 -17.74
N CYS A 229 -19.32 4.00 -19.04
CA CYS A 229 -18.13 3.29 -19.52
C CYS A 229 -17.13 4.15 -20.30
N GLY A 230 -17.48 5.39 -20.63
CA GLY A 230 -16.62 6.26 -21.45
C GLY A 230 -16.65 5.99 -22.96
N PHE A 231 -17.39 4.99 -23.44
CA PHE A 231 -17.48 4.71 -24.88
C PHE A 231 -18.02 5.91 -25.65
N THR A 232 -17.24 6.39 -26.62
CA THR A 232 -17.52 7.58 -27.43
C THR A 232 -17.98 7.21 -28.83
N LYS A 233 -19.01 7.89 -29.33
CA LYS A 233 -19.48 7.76 -30.72
C LYS A 233 -19.81 9.13 -31.29
N HIS A 234 -19.37 9.37 -32.52
CA HIS A 234 -19.80 10.50 -33.32
C HIS A 234 -21.25 10.30 -33.80
N ILE A 235 -22.12 11.27 -33.55
CA ILE A 235 -23.55 11.20 -33.90
C ILE A 235 -23.93 12.38 -34.78
N LYS A 236 -24.59 12.08 -35.91
CA LYS A 236 -25.04 13.09 -36.87
C LYS A 236 -26.36 13.73 -36.42
N PRO A 237 -26.71 14.93 -36.88
CA PRO A 237 -27.99 15.56 -36.59
C PRO A 237 -29.18 14.66 -36.99
N GLN A 238 -30.21 14.62 -36.14
CA GLN A 238 -31.43 13.81 -36.28
C GLN A 238 -31.22 12.29 -36.22
N GLU A 239 -30.01 11.80 -35.96
CA GLU A 239 -29.73 10.39 -35.69
C GLU A 239 -30.22 10.04 -34.28
N ILE A 240 -30.81 8.84 -34.12
CA ILE A 240 -31.28 8.34 -32.84
C ILE A 240 -30.12 7.67 -32.11
N ILE A 241 -29.87 8.05 -30.87
CA ILE A 241 -28.88 7.37 -30.02
C ILE A 241 -29.45 6.05 -29.52
N ALA A 242 -28.75 4.96 -29.83
CA ALA A 242 -29.01 3.65 -29.23
C ALA A 242 -28.32 3.52 -27.86
N ALA A 243 -28.72 2.52 -27.08
CA ALA A 243 -28.00 2.17 -25.85
C ALA A 243 -26.52 1.85 -26.13
N CYS A 244 -25.66 2.10 -25.15
CA CYS A 244 -24.22 1.91 -25.27
C CYS A 244 -23.87 0.50 -25.76
N ALA A 245 -22.99 0.41 -26.76
CA ALA A 245 -22.56 -0.87 -27.33
C ALA A 245 -21.86 -1.76 -26.29
N VAL A 246 -21.08 -1.15 -25.38
CA VAL A 246 -20.24 -1.81 -24.37
C VAL A 246 -21.04 -2.19 -23.12
N CYS A 247 -21.66 -1.22 -22.44
CA CYS A 247 -22.27 -1.45 -21.12
C CYS A 247 -23.81 -1.39 -21.11
N LYS A 248 -24.46 -1.19 -22.26
CA LYS A 248 -25.93 -1.07 -22.42
C LYS A 248 -26.59 0.09 -21.66
N GLN A 249 -25.80 0.98 -21.06
CA GLN A 249 -26.29 2.22 -20.45
C GLN A 249 -27.01 3.10 -21.48
N LYS A 250 -28.04 3.82 -21.03
CA LYS A 250 -28.88 4.67 -21.88
C LYS A 250 -28.55 6.15 -21.82
N LEU A 251 -27.77 6.56 -20.81
CA LEU A 251 -27.38 7.95 -20.61
C LEU A 251 -26.05 8.24 -21.28
N PHE A 252 -26.03 9.32 -22.05
CA PHE A 252 -24.85 9.86 -22.73
C PHE A 252 -24.69 11.33 -22.39
N ILE A 253 -23.48 11.83 -22.52
CA ILE A 253 -23.14 13.25 -22.40
C ILE A 253 -22.28 13.64 -23.61
N LYS A 254 -22.35 14.90 -24.03
CA LYS A 254 -21.43 15.42 -25.05
C LYS A 254 -19.99 15.20 -24.58
N SER A 255 -19.15 14.71 -25.49
CA SER A 255 -17.75 14.42 -25.18
C SER A 255 -16.93 15.71 -25.22
N ASP A 256 -16.02 15.83 -24.27
CA ASP A 256 -15.06 16.92 -24.27
C ASP A 256 -13.91 16.55 -25.21
N CYS A 257 -13.57 17.49 -26.10
CA CYS A 257 -12.59 17.28 -27.18
C CYS A 257 -11.41 18.26 -27.13
N ASN A 258 -11.58 19.38 -26.41
CA ASN A 258 -10.59 20.37 -25.99
C ASN A 258 -11.38 21.54 -25.38
N PHE A 259 -10.89 22.10 -24.28
CA PHE A 259 -11.24 23.46 -23.86
C PHE A 259 -10.28 24.43 -24.57
N GLU A 260 -10.71 25.00 -25.69
CA GLU A 260 -10.37 26.38 -26.05
C GLU A 260 -11.60 27.26 -25.82
#